data_AF-A0A5K1ABM6-F1
#
_entry.id   AF-A0A5K1ABM6-F1
#
_cell.length_a   1.000
_cell.length_b   1.000
_cell.length_c   1.000
_cell.angle_alpha   90.00
_cell.angle_beta   90.00
_cell.angle_gamma   90.00
#
_symmetry.space_group_name_H-M   'P 1'
#
loop_
_entity.id
_entity.type
_entity.pdbx_description
1 polymer ?
#
loop_
_entity_poly.entity_id
_entity_poly.type
_entity_poly.pdbx_seq_one_letter_code
_entity_poly.pdbx_strand_id
1 'polypeptide(L)' 'SCDASLLLETSGSMITEKNSFRNFGMRNFKYVDAMKQAVESECPGVVSCADVIALSARDGLVK' A
#
# COMPACT_ATOMS: atom_id res chain seq x y z
N SER A 1 -0.37 2.07 -12.62
CA SER A 1 0.98 2.39 -12.10
C SER A 1 1.27 1.46 -10.92
N CYS A 2 2.54 1.20 -10.61
CA CYS A 2 2.96 0.40 -9.46
C CYS A 2 3.89 1.23 -8.57
N ASP A 3 3.37 2.34 -8.06
CA ASP A 3 4.09 3.40 -7.34
C ASP A 3 3.47 3.69 -5.95
N ALA A 4 2.54 2.84 -5.51
CA ALA A 4 1.80 2.97 -4.24
C ALA A 4 0.95 4.26 -4.11
N SER A 5 0.67 4.98 -5.20
CA SER A 5 -0.23 6.15 -5.23
C SER A 5 -1.60 5.88 -4.61
N LEU A 6 -2.07 4.65 -4.73
CA LEU A 6 -3.33 4.17 -4.20
C LEU A 6 -3.42 4.20 -2.67
N LEU A 7 -2.29 4.08 -1.97
CA LEU A 7 -2.26 4.05 -0.51
C LEU A 7 -2.49 5.44 0.10
N LEU A 8 -2.37 6.51 -0.69
CA LEU A 8 -2.45 7.88 -0.19
C LEU A 8 -3.86 8.24 0.26
N GLU A 9 -3.93 8.91 1.42
CA GLU A 9 -5.17 9.46 1.96
C GLU A 9 -5.47 10.84 1.35
N THR A 10 -6.76 11.12 1.14
CA THR A 10 -7.21 12.44 0.69
C THR A 10 -6.99 13.46 1.80
N SER A 11 -6.34 14.57 1.45
CA SER A 11 -6.02 15.64 2.39
C SER A 11 -6.15 17.01 1.71
N GLY A 12 -6.94 17.90 2.31
CA GLY A 12 -7.21 19.24 1.77
C GLY A 12 -7.80 19.17 0.35
N SER A 13 -7.08 19.76 -0.62
CA SER A 13 -7.46 19.76 -2.03
C SER A 13 -6.95 18.56 -2.84
N MET A 14 -6.09 17.71 -2.27
CA MET A 14 -5.60 16.50 -2.95
C MET A 14 -6.62 15.36 -2.82
N ILE A 15 -7.35 15.10 -3.90
CA ILE A 15 -8.20 13.91 -4.05
C ILE A 15 -7.31 12.75 -4.51
N THR A 16 -7.27 11.69 -3.72
CA THR A 16 -6.43 10.52 -4.01
C THR A 16 -7.17 9.46 -4.80
N GLU A 17 -6.40 8.58 -5.45
CA GLU A 17 -6.95 7.43 -6.17
C GLU A 17 -7.83 6.59 -5.25
N LYS A 18 -7.49 6.48 -3.97
CA LYS A 18 -8.26 5.74 -2.96
C LYS A 18 -9.76 6.09 -2.93
N ASN A 19 -10.13 7.34 -3.22
CA ASN A 19 -11.52 7.81 -3.28
C ASN A 19 -12.17 7.72 -4.67
N SER A 20 -11.43 7.23 -5.68
CA SER A 20 -11.97 7.00 -7.01
C SER A 20 -13.00 5.87 -6.99
N PHE A 21 -14.11 6.07 -7.70
CA PHE A 21 -15.12 5.02 -7.93
C PHE A 21 -14.52 3.74 -8.53
N ARG A 22 -13.41 3.85 -9.28
CA ARG A 22 -12.70 2.68 -9.85
C ARG A 22 -12.03 1.78 -8.82
N ASN A 23 -11.79 2.25 -7.60
CA ASN A 23 -11.22 1.45 -6.50
C ASN A 23 -12.28 0.73 -5.66
N PHE A 24 -13.49 0.59 -6.21
CA PHE A 24 -14.57 -0.17 -5.60
C PHE A 24 -14.12 -1.62 -5.29
N GLY A 25 -14.23 -2.01 -4.02
CA GLY A 25 -13.88 -3.36 -3.54
C GLY A 25 -12.49 -3.47 -2.92
N MET A 26 -11.62 -2.47 -3.07
CA MET A 26 -10.34 -2.45 -2.37
C MET A 26 -10.56 -2.18 -0.88
N ARG A 27 -10.05 -3.08 -0.03
CA ARG A 27 -10.27 -3.07 1.42
C ARG A 27 -8.98 -3.45 2.13
N ASN A 28 -8.97 -3.27 3.44
CA ASN A 28 -7.93 -3.78 4.34
C ASN A 28 -6.52 -3.22 4.10
N PHE A 29 -6.41 -1.96 3.68
CA PHE A 29 -5.12 -1.23 3.56
C PHE A 29 -4.26 -1.29 4.84
N LYS A 30 -4.91 -1.42 6.01
CA LYS A 30 -4.26 -1.63 7.31
C LYS A 30 -3.22 -2.75 7.36
N TYR A 31 -3.36 -3.80 6.54
CA TYR A 31 -2.36 -4.87 6.50
C TYR A 31 -1.08 -4.43 5.80
N VAL A 32 -1.19 -3.57 4.78
CA VAL A 32 -0.03 -2.97 4.12
C VAL A 32 0.71 -2.06 5.11
N ASP A 33 -0.02 -1.27 5.90
CA ASP A 33 0.58 -0.43 6.95
C ASP A 33 1.32 -1.25 8.01
N ALA A 34 0.70 -2.35 8.47
CA ALA A 34 1.33 -3.26 9.44
C ALA A 34 2.60 -3.92 8.88
N MET A 35 2.56 -4.39 7.63
CA MET A 35 3.72 -4.94 6.94
C MET A 35 4.82 -3.90 6.79
N LYS A 36 4.47 -2.69 6.34
CA LYS A 36 5.42 -1.58 6.18
C LYS A 36 6.05 -1.19 7.52
N GLN A 37 5.27 -1.14 8.60
CA GLN A 37 5.78 -0.84 9.95
C GLN A 37 6.78 -1.90 10.43
N ALA A 38 6.50 -3.18 10.19
CA ALA A 38 7.43 -4.27 10.54
C ALA A 38 8.72 -4.21 9.69
N VAL A 39 8.62 -3.89 8.41
CA VAL A 39 9.81 -3.74 7.55
C VAL A 39 10.64 -2.52 7.98
N GLU A 40 10.00 -1.40 8.29
CA GLU A 40 10.69 -0.20 8.77
C GLU A 40 11.36 -0.38 10.13
N SER A 41 10.84 -1.26 11.01
CA SER A 41 11.53 -1.56 12.28
C SER A 41 12.84 -2.32 12.09
N GLU A 42 12.99 -3.06 10.99
CA GLU A 42 14.19 -3.83 10.67
C GLU A 42 15.15 -3.04 9.76
N CYS A 43 14.61 -2.31 8.77
CA CYS A 43 15.39 -1.58 7.78
C CYS A 43 14.75 -0.22 7.42
N PRO A 44 14.97 0.81 8.26
CA PRO A 44 14.32 2.12 8.09
C PRO A 44 14.65 2.79 6.74
N GLY A 45 13.62 3.19 6.00
CA GLY A 45 13.75 3.93 4.75
C GLY A 45 14.33 3.15 3.56
N VAL A 46 14.46 1.83 3.66
CA VAL A 46 15.11 1.01 2.63
C VAL A 46 14.09 0.47 1.61
N VAL A 47 12.99 -0.13 2.09
CA VAL A 47 12.03 -0.83 1.22
C VAL A 47 10.89 0.11 0.84
N SER A 48 10.58 0.25 -0.45
CA SER A 48 9.49 1.14 -0.88
C SER A 48 8.09 0.54 -0.58
N CYS A 49 7.07 1.39 -0.44
CA CYS A 49 5.69 0.91 -0.28
C CYS A 49 5.19 0.13 -1.51
N ALA A 50 5.70 0.46 -2.70
CA ALA A 50 5.40 -0.26 -3.93
C ALA A 50 5.94 -1.70 -3.87
N ASP A 51 7.16 -1.88 -3.37
CA ASP A 51 7.78 -3.20 -3.20
C ASP A 51 7.06 -4.03 -2.13
N VAL A 52 6.63 -3.42 -1.02
CA VAL A 52 5.82 -4.12 -0.01
C VAL A 52 4.56 -4.69 -0.64
N ILE A 53 3.81 -3.91 -1.44
CA ILE A 53 2.62 -4.42 -2.13
C ILE A 53 2.98 -5.53 -3.12
N ALA A 54 4.04 -5.36 -3.90
CA ALA A 54 4.45 -6.34 -4.90
C ALA A 54 4.84 -7.70 -4.26
N LEU A 55 5.60 -7.66 -3.17
CA LEU A 55 5.99 -8.86 -2.42
C LEU A 55 4.78 -9.51 -1.73
N SER A 56 3.92 -8.72 -1.09
CA SER A 56 2.70 -9.26 -0.45
C SER A 56 1.74 -9.87 -1.45
N ALA A 57 1.61 -9.30 -2.65
CA ALA A 57 0.79 -9.87 -3.73
C ALA A 57 1.38 -11.20 -4.24
N ARG A 58 2.70 -11.30 -4.36
CA ARG A 58 3.41 -12.54 -4.72
C ARG A 58 3.16 -13.62 -3.66
N ASP A 59 3.37 -13.29 -2.40
CA ASP A 59 3.30 -14.27 -1.30
C ASP A 59 1.85 -14.68 -1.00
N GLY A 60 0.88 -13.79 -1.20
CA GLY A 60 -0.54 -14.11 -1.05
C GLY A 60 -1.09 -15.12 -2.08
N LEU A 61 -0.34 -15.40 -3.15
CA LEU A 61 -0.67 -16.45 -4.13
C LEU A 61 -0.08 -17.81 -3.76
N VAL A 62 0.91 -17.84 -2.86
CA VAL A 62 1.56 -19.07 -2.42
C VAL A 62 0.65 -19.71 -1.35
N LYS A 63 0.21 -20.94 -1.63
CA LYS A 63 -0.60 -21.76 -0.71
C LYS A 63 0.25 -22.38 0.40
#